data_AF-A0A9X0WI64-F1
#
_entry.id   AF-A0A9X0WI64-F1
#
_cell.length_a   1.000
_cell.length_b   1.000
_cell.length_c   1.000
_cell.angle_alpha   90.00
_cell.angle_beta   90.00
_cell.angle_gamma   90.00
#
_symmetry.space_group_name_H-M   'P 1'
#
loop_
_entity.id
_entity.type
_entity.pdbx_description
1 polymer ?
#
loop_
_entity_poly.entity_id
_entity_poly.type
_entity_poly.pdbx_seq_one_letter_code
_entity_poly.pdbx_strand_id
1 'polypeptide(L)'
;MNDRDASTPTDVTLEILRQWYGDQTLAVLCDWLEWERPAPLRSLVWASPNDAVQGRLALAGEPALTPDERALRVAVAERLLATLPERRDTWADAGEAAELDPEPDALTLWPRRLFEIDWAEPGSLFIDTETYYVTHLPGFEVVGVAVVADAVDRLGCRTLALGWFPASWPVGVGVRQVVLEWWGRLAGRGATRWQRLLEAGEIEAKTVRAWAQSVWGRSVPVAEVVGVGTALSGAACKPGSGCADGPR
;
A
#
# COMPACT_ATOMS: atom_id res chain seq x y z
N MET A 1 18.44 -1.22 -9.19
CA MET A 1 19.71 -1.98 -9.08
C MET A 1 20.00 -2.03 -7.59
N ASN A 2 19.45 -3.03 -6.92
CA ASN A 2 19.54 -3.19 -5.47
C ASN A 2 20.77 -4.03 -5.19
N ASP A 3 21.77 -3.47 -4.51
CA ASP A 3 22.77 -4.27 -3.80
C ASP A 3 22.05 -5.02 -2.68
N ARG A 4 21.67 -6.27 -2.97
CA ARG A 4 21.02 -7.20 -2.05
C ARG A 4 22.07 -8.12 -1.42
N ASP A 5 23.13 -7.55 -0.84
CA ASP A 5 24.11 -8.30 -0.05
C ASP A 5 23.56 -8.61 1.36
N ALA A 6 22.37 -9.19 1.42
CA ALA A 6 21.91 -9.86 2.63
C ALA A 6 22.45 -11.29 2.57
N SER A 7 23.42 -11.60 3.44
CA SER A 7 24.00 -12.93 3.53
C SER A 7 22.92 -13.96 3.84
N THR A 8 22.86 -15.04 3.06
CA THR A 8 21.91 -16.14 3.24
C THR A 8 21.97 -16.69 4.67
N PRO A 9 20.84 -16.94 5.34
CA PRO A 9 20.83 -17.51 6.68
C PRO A 9 21.46 -18.91 6.66
N THR A 10 22.46 -19.11 7.52
CA THR A 10 23.10 -20.42 7.74
C THR A 10 22.26 -21.30 8.68
N ASP A 11 22.58 -22.58 8.82
CA ASP A 11 21.90 -23.46 9.80
C ASP A 11 22.03 -22.93 11.25
N VAL A 12 23.13 -22.23 11.58
CA VAL A 12 23.31 -21.53 12.86
C VAL A 12 22.36 -20.33 12.98
N THR A 13 22.08 -19.65 11.87
CA THR A 13 21.10 -18.56 11.81
C THR A 13 19.67 -19.09 12.05
N LEU A 14 19.36 -20.31 11.62
CA LEU A 14 18.04 -20.92 11.83
C LEU A 14 17.74 -21.18 13.31
N GLU A 15 18.71 -21.67 14.09
CA GLU A 15 18.51 -21.89 15.54
C GLU A 15 18.24 -20.58 16.30
N ILE A 16 18.91 -19.50 15.90
CA ILE A 16 18.67 -18.16 16.47
C ILE A 16 17.27 -17.65 16.08
N LEU A 17 16.91 -17.80 14.80
CA LEU A 17 15.62 -17.35 14.27
C LEU A 17 14.43 -18.09 14.90
N ARG A 18 14.58 -19.39 15.22
CA ARG A 18 13.57 -20.20 15.92
C ARG A 18 13.28 -19.76 17.36
N GLN A 19 14.12 -18.90 17.95
CA GLN A 19 13.80 -18.26 19.23
C GLN A 19 12.66 -17.24 19.10
N TRP A 20 12.43 -16.74 17.87
CA TRP A 20 11.51 -15.65 17.59
C TRP A 20 10.33 -16.08 16.73
N TYR A 21 10.47 -17.10 15.90
CA TYR A 21 9.50 -17.44 14.86
C TYR A 21 9.23 -18.94 14.79
N GLY A 22 7.97 -19.32 14.54
CA GLY A 22 7.64 -20.67 14.11
C GLY A 22 8.14 -20.96 12.68
N ASP A 23 8.28 -22.25 12.34
CA ASP A 23 8.83 -22.70 11.06
C ASP A 23 8.01 -22.20 9.85
N GLN A 24 6.69 -22.09 9.99
CA GLN A 24 5.79 -21.51 8.97
C GLN A 24 6.08 -20.03 8.72
N THR A 25 6.25 -19.26 9.79
CA THR A 25 6.59 -17.84 9.71
C THR A 25 7.98 -17.64 9.10
N LEU A 26 8.95 -18.48 9.44
CA LEU A 26 10.28 -18.44 8.84
C LEU A 26 10.26 -18.74 7.34
N ALA A 27 9.50 -19.75 6.90
CA ALA A 27 9.39 -20.08 5.48
C ALA A 27 8.80 -18.91 4.67
N VAL A 28 7.72 -18.30 5.16
CA VAL A 28 7.07 -17.12 4.56
C VAL A 28 8.02 -15.92 4.50
N LEU A 29 8.73 -15.63 5.60
CA LEU A 29 9.66 -14.51 5.65
C LEU A 29 10.86 -14.73 4.72
N CYS A 30 11.42 -15.94 4.65
CA CYS A 30 12.50 -16.24 3.72
C CYS A 30 12.07 -16.00 2.27
N ASP A 31 10.90 -16.48 1.87
CA ASP A 31 10.38 -16.25 0.52
C ASP A 31 10.22 -14.75 0.21
N TRP A 32 9.64 -14.00 1.14
CA TRP A 32 9.40 -12.58 0.94
C TRP A 32 10.66 -11.72 0.94
N LEU A 33 11.66 -12.11 1.72
CA LEU A 33 12.99 -11.50 1.74
C LEU A 33 13.86 -11.97 0.57
N GLU A 34 13.39 -12.94 -0.23
CA GLU A 34 14.13 -13.62 -1.29
C GLU A 34 15.41 -14.31 -0.77
N TRP A 35 15.35 -14.80 0.47
CA TRP A 35 16.42 -15.55 1.10
C TRP A 35 16.27 -17.04 0.81
N GLU A 36 17.38 -17.73 0.58
CA GLU A 36 17.34 -19.19 0.45
C GLU A 36 16.86 -19.79 1.77
N ARG A 37 15.83 -20.63 1.70
CA ARG A 37 15.33 -21.34 2.87
C ARG A 37 16.40 -22.29 3.40
N PRO A 38 16.68 -22.26 4.72
CA PRO A 38 17.46 -23.30 5.40
C PRO A 38 16.89 -24.69 5.11
N ALA A 39 17.75 -25.72 5.10
CA ALA A 39 17.39 -27.06 4.67
C ALA A 39 16.10 -27.62 5.31
N PRO A 40 15.85 -27.43 6.63
CA PRO A 40 14.62 -27.90 7.27
C PRO A 40 13.33 -27.24 6.76
N LEU A 41 13.41 -26.04 6.18
CA LEU A 41 12.26 -25.24 5.74
C LEU A 41 11.97 -25.36 4.22
N ARG A 42 12.87 -25.98 3.45
CA ARG A 42 12.76 -26.05 1.98
C ARG A 42 11.52 -26.81 1.51
N SER A 43 11.11 -27.84 2.25
CA SER A 43 9.93 -28.65 1.92
C SER A 43 8.62 -28.11 2.49
N LEU A 44 8.67 -27.06 3.32
CA LEU A 44 7.45 -26.50 3.90
C LEU A 44 6.65 -25.77 2.84
N VAL A 45 5.41 -26.18 2.64
CA VAL A 45 4.43 -25.36 1.94
C VAL A 45 3.71 -24.56 3.02
N TRP A 46 3.83 -23.24 2.98
CA TRP A 46 3.03 -22.42 3.86
C TRP A 46 1.63 -22.27 3.26
N ALA A 47 0.61 -22.47 4.09
CA ALA A 47 -0.77 -22.30 3.67
C ALA A 47 -1.00 -20.81 3.40
N SER A 48 -1.40 -20.46 2.17
CA SER A 48 -1.97 -19.14 1.92
C SER A 48 -3.23 -19.03 2.78
N PRO A 49 -3.38 -17.98 3.59
CA PRO A 49 -4.62 -17.75 4.34
C PRO A 49 -5.86 -17.58 3.44
N ASN A 50 -5.69 -17.61 2.11
CA ASN A 50 -6.67 -17.09 1.18
C ASN A 50 -6.75 -17.87 -0.14
N ASP A 51 -6.98 -19.18 -0.06
CA ASP A 51 -7.56 -19.94 -1.19
C ASP A 51 -8.88 -19.30 -1.71
N ALA A 52 -9.50 -18.37 -0.95
CA ALA A 52 -10.64 -17.55 -1.35
C ALA A 52 -10.34 -16.29 -2.19
N VAL A 53 -9.07 -15.84 -2.32
CA VAL A 53 -8.72 -14.63 -3.10
C VAL A 53 -8.69 -14.86 -4.61
N GLN A 54 -8.76 -16.12 -5.06
CA GLN A 54 -8.80 -16.46 -6.48
C GLN A 54 -10.06 -15.94 -7.23
N GLY A 55 -11.07 -15.40 -6.53
CA GLY A 55 -12.37 -15.06 -7.11
C GLY A 55 -12.72 -13.59 -7.34
N ARG A 56 -11.93 -12.60 -6.90
CA ARG A 56 -12.36 -11.18 -6.99
C ARG A 56 -11.71 -10.45 -8.17
N LEU A 57 -12.58 -9.95 -9.06
CA LEU A 57 -12.23 -9.12 -10.23
C LEU A 57 -11.28 -7.99 -9.83
N ALA A 58 -10.19 -7.85 -10.56
CA ALA A 58 -9.32 -6.69 -10.47
C ALA A 58 -10.13 -5.43 -10.85
N LEU A 59 -10.39 -4.55 -9.89
CA LEU A 59 -10.89 -3.22 -10.19
C LEU A 59 -9.79 -2.43 -10.93
N ALA A 60 -10.19 -1.53 -11.80
CA ALA A 60 -9.25 -0.72 -12.58
C ALA A 60 -8.32 0.07 -11.62
N GLY A 61 -7.01 -0.14 -11.73
CA GLY A 61 -6.00 0.48 -10.86
C GLY A 61 -5.28 -0.47 -9.89
N GLU A 62 -5.67 -1.75 -9.85
CA GLU A 62 -5.05 -2.77 -9.01
C GLU A 62 -3.54 -2.94 -9.31
N PRO A 63 -2.69 -3.06 -8.27
CA PRO A 63 -1.30 -3.46 -8.47
C PRO A 63 -1.32 -4.90 -9.01
N ALA A 64 -0.72 -5.12 -10.19
CA ALA A 64 -0.61 -6.45 -10.80
C ALA A 64 0.42 -7.32 -10.06
N LEU A 65 0.15 -7.57 -8.78
CA LEU A 65 0.73 -8.70 -8.07
C LEU A 65 0.13 -9.95 -8.71
N THR A 66 0.96 -10.94 -9.00
CA THR A 66 0.43 -12.27 -9.33
C THR A 66 -0.36 -12.78 -8.11
N PRO A 67 -1.32 -13.72 -8.30
CA PRO A 67 -2.01 -14.33 -7.17
C PRO A 67 -1.04 -14.85 -6.09
N ASP A 68 0.09 -15.43 -6.50
CA ASP A 68 1.12 -15.95 -5.60
C ASP A 68 1.88 -14.82 -4.87
N GLU A 69 2.27 -13.75 -5.57
CA GLU A 69 2.93 -12.60 -4.94
C GLU A 69 1.99 -11.93 -3.92
N ARG A 70 0.71 -11.81 -4.27
CA ARG A 70 -0.32 -11.27 -3.37
C ARG A 70 -0.49 -12.17 -2.16
N ALA A 71 -0.65 -13.47 -2.35
CA ALA A 71 -0.79 -14.44 -1.26
C ALA A 71 0.40 -14.35 -0.28
N LEU A 72 1.62 -14.27 -0.82
CA LEU A 72 2.84 -14.12 -0.02
C LEU A 72 2.82 -12.82 0.79
N ARG A 73 2.54 -11.69 0.14
CA ARG A 73 2.48 -10.38 0.81
C ARG A 73 1.38 -10.28 1.84
N VAL A 74 0.23 -10.93 1.62
CA VAL A 74 -0.84 -11.03 2.62
C VAL A 74 -0.32 -11.85 3.80
N ALA A 75 0.18 -13.07 3.57
CA ALA A 75 0.68 -13.95 4.62
C ALA A 75 1.77 -13.28 5.50
N VAL A 76 2.66 -12.50 4.88
CA VAL A 76 3.65 -11.68 5.59
C VAL A 76 2.97 -10.58 6.41
N ALA A 77 2.06 -9.81 5.81
CA ALA A 77 1.36 -8.74 6.50
C ALA A 77 0.65 -9.25 7.76
N GLU A 78 0.06 -10.44 7.67
CA GLU A 78 -0.66 -11.02 8.79
C GLU A 78 0.25 -11.27 10.01
N ARG A 79 1.48 -11.71 9.74
CA ARG A 79 2.50 -11.93 10.76
C ARG A 79 3.05 -10.61 11.30
N LEU A 80 3.37 -9.66 10.41
CA LEU A 80 3.88 -8.34 10.80
C LEU A 80 2.89 -7.56 11.69
N LEU A 81 1.59 -7.81 11.52
CA LEU A 81 0.50 -7.09 12.15
C LEU A 81 -0.28 -7.94 13.17
N ALA A 82 0.25 -9.10 13.55
CA ALA A 82 -0.45 -10.10 14.37
C ALA A 82 -0.94 -9.57 15.73
N THR A 83 -0.32 -8.50 16.23
CA THR A 83 -0.55 -7.95 17.57
C THR A 83 -1.41 -6.71 17.59
N LEU A 84 -1.84 -6.21 16.41
CA LEU A 84 -2.77 -5.08 16.34
C LEU A 84 -4.13 -5.51 16.94
N PRO A 85 -4.62 -4.82 17.98
CA PRO A 85 -5.91 -5.14 18.61
C PRO A 85 -7.08 -5.12 17.61
N GLU A 86 -7.03 -4.21 16.63
CA GLU A 86 -8.03 -4.03 15.57
C GLU A 86 -8.24 -5.29 14.70
N ARG A 87 -7.30 -6.26 14.72
CA ARG A 87 -7.46 -7.56 14.06
C ARG A 87 -8.20 -8.60 14.89
N ARG A 88 -8.31 -8.47 16.22
CA ARG A 88 -8.98 -9.48 17.06
C ARG A 88 -10.50 -9.44 16.92
N ASP A 89 -11.07 -8.28 16.63
CA ASP A 89 -12.53 -8.09 16.65
C ASP A 89 -13.20 -8.40 15.31
N THR A 90 -12.46 -8.54 14.22
CA THR A 90 -13.02 -8.67 12.85
C THR A 90 -13.15 -10.10 12.33
N TRP A 91 -12.69 -11.10 13.09
CA TRP A 91 -12.89 -12.53 12.77
C TRP A 91 -14.08 -13.15 13.51
N ALA A 92 -14.75 -12.40 14.40
CA ALA A 92 -15.92 -12.89 15.10
C ALA A 92 -17.19 -12.96 14.22
N ASP A 93 -17.23 -12.22 13.10
CA ASP A 93 -18.43 -12.07 12.27
C ASP A 93 -18.39 -12.85 10.93
N ALA A 94 -17.28 -13.48 10.58
CA ALA A 94 -17.20 -14.39 9.43
C ALA A 94 -17.27 -15.83 9.96
N GLY A 95 -18.40 -16.50 9.66
CA GLY A 95 -18.79 -17.80 10.22
C GLY A 95 -17.72 -18.88 10.20
N GLU A 96 -17.80 -19.74 11.22
CA GLU A 96 -16.87 -20.81 11.55
C GLU A 96 -15.42 -20.34 11.56
N ALA A 97 -15.05 -19.71 12.68
CA ALA A 97 -13.68 -19.73 13.14
C ALA A 97 -13.21 -21.19 13.14
N ALA A 98 -12.54 -21.59 12.06
CA ALA A 98 -11.60 -22.68 12.14
C ALA A 98 -10.71 -22.32 13.33
N GLU A 99 -10.80 -23.12 14.39
CA GLU A 99 -9.82 -23.20 15.45
C GLU A 99 -8.49 -23.60 14.81
N LEU A 100 -7.88 -22.69 14.06
CA LEU A 100 -6.45 -22.63 13.91
C LEU A 100 -5.99 -22.18 15.28
N ASP A 101 -5.79 -23.15 16.18
CA ASP A 101 -4.91 -22.95 17.32
C ASP A 101 -3.66 -22.29 16.73
N PRO A 102 -3.40 -21.01 17.03
CA PRO A 102 -2.15 -20.44 16.60
C PRO A 102 -1.11 -21.27 17.32
N GLU A 103 -0.33 -22.08 16.60
CA GLU A 103 0.97 -22.51 17.12
C GLU A 103 1.58 -21.25 17.71
N PRO A 104 1.96 -21.25 18.99
CA PRO A 104 2.40 -20.03 19.65
C PRO A 104 3.66 -19.56 18.93
N ASP A 105 3.49 -18.63 17.99
CA ASP A 105 4.59 -17.93 17.36
C ASP A 105 5.36 -17.30 18.53
N ALA A 106 6.63 -17.71 18.67
CA ALA A 106 7.44 -17.45 19.86
C ALA A 106 7.73 -15.94 20.11
N LEU A 107 7.26 -15.03 19.25
CA LEU A 107 7.41 -13.59 19.41
C LEU A 107 6.16 -12.79 19.05
N THR A 108 5.75 -11.95 19.98
CA THR A 108 4.87 -10.80 19.77
C THR A 108 5.64 -9.69 19.02
N LEU A 109 5.46 -9.58 17.70
CA LEU A 109 5.97 -8.46 16.91
C LEU A 109 5.20 -7.17 17.25
N TRP A 110 5.87 -6.02 17.32
CA TRP A 110 5.22 -4.75 17.68
C TRP A 110 5.18 -3.79 16.49
N PRO A 111 4.10 -3.81 15.70
CA PRO A 111 3.90 -2.87 14.61
C PRO A 111 3.71 -1.46 15.17
N ARG A 112 4.36 -0.49 14.54
CA ARG A 112 4.25 0.92 14.90
C ARG A 112 3.60 1.69 13.75
N ARG A 113 2.59 2.51 14.06
CA ARG A 113 1.82 3.27 13.07
C ARG A 113 2.67 4.41 12.49
N LEU A 114 2.72 4.47 11.16
CA LEU A 114 3.42 5.52 10.42
C LEU A 114 2.50 6.72 10.16
N PHE A 115 1.35 6.49 9.55
CA PHE A 115 0.34 7.49 9.18
C PHE A 115 -0.91 6.80 8.60
N GLU A 116 -1.98 7.56 8.43
CA GLU A 116 -3.23 7.10 7.82
C GLU A 116 -3.71 8.10 6.75
N ILE A 117 -4.06 7.58 5.58
CA ILE A 117 -4.61 8.34 4.45
C ILE A 117 -6.03 7.89 4.13
N ASP A 118 -6.75 8.77 3.46
CA ASP A 118 -8.07 8.49 2.89
C ASP A 118 -8.07 8.82 1.41
N TRP A 119 -8.49 7.84 0.62
CA TRP A 119 -8.59 7.94 -0.83
C TRP A 119 -9.95 8.45 -1.29
N ALA A 120 -10.98 8.41 -0.42
CA ALA A 120 -12.32 8.82 -0.77
C ALA A 120 -12.39 10.31 -1.09
N GLU A 121 -13.19 10.65 -2.11
CA GLU A 121 -13.47 12.04 -2.46
C GLU A 121 -14.10 12.78 -1.27
N PRO A 122 -13.77 14.06 -1.06
CA PRO A 122 -14.44 14.87 -0.04
C PRO A 122 -15.95 14.85 -0.22
N GLY A 123 -16.69 14.39 0.80
CA GLY A 123 -18.16 14.26 0.75
C GLY A 123 -18.68 12.90 0.27
N SER A 124 -17.78 11.96 -0.04
CA SER A 124 -18.13 10.55 -0.21
C SER A 124 -18.76 9.99 1.08
N LEU A 125 -19.82 9.20 0.92
CA LEU A 125 -20.39 8.39 2.01
C LEU A 125 -19.57 7.11 2.26
N PHE A 126 -18.62 6.79 1.37
CA PHE A 126 -17.70 5.68 1.49
C PHE A 126 -16.40 6.16 2.12
N ILE A 127 -15.93 5.42 3.12
CA ILE A 127 -14.61 5.57 3.73
C ILE A 127 -13.68 4.61 3.00
N ASP A 128 -12.51 5.12 2.61
CA ASP A 128 -11.54 4.33 1.86
C ASP A 128 -10.14 4.64 2.37
N THR A 129 -9.88 4.19 3.60
CA THR A 129 -8.67 4.50 4.34
C THR A 129 -7.60 3.44 4.18
N GLU A 130 -6.36 3.88 4.24
CA GLU A 130 -5.18 3.03 4.35
C GLU A 130 -4.29 3.52 5.49
N THR A 131 -4.03 2.64 6.46
CA THR A 131 -3.14 2.88 7.59
C THR A 131 -1.83 2.12 7.38
N TYR A 132 -0.71 2.83 7.46
CA TYR A 132 0.63 2.31 7.19
C TYR A 132 1.36 1.99 8.49
N TYR A 133 2.08 0.88 8.51
CA TYR A 133 2.79 0.36 9.69
C TYR A 133 4.21 -0.07 9.35
N VAL A 134 5.10 -0.01 10.34
CA VAL A 134 6.43 -0.65 10.32
C VAL A 134 6.55 -1.67 11.43
N THR A 135 7.24 -2.77 11.14
CA THR A 135 7.53 -3.83 12.10
C THR A 135 8.97 -4.27 11.95
N HIS A 136 9.76 -4.22 13.03
CA HIS A 136 11.11 -4.78 13.06
C HIS A 136 11.06 -6.31 13.13
N LEU A 137 11.92 -6.99 12.36
CA LEU A 137 12.05 -8.44 12.34
C LEU A 137 13.41 -8.87 12.96
N PRO A 138 13.45 -9.19 14.26
CA PRO A 138 14.68 -9.63 14.92
C PRO A 138 15.35 -10.82 14.23
N GLY A 139 16.69 -10.81 14.16
CA GLY A 139 17.47 -11.90 13.56
C GLY A 139 17.51 -11.91 12.03
N PHE A 140 16.54 -11.26 11.36
CA PHE A 140 16.66 -10.91 9.94
C PHE A 140 17.34 -9.54 9.74
N GLU A 141 17.40 -8.71 10.78
CA GLU A 141 17.96 -7.35 10.75
C GLU A 141 17.31 -6.48 9.65
N VAL A 142 15.99 -6.63 9.49
CA VAL A 142 15.16 -5.87 8.55
C VAL A 142 13.94 -5.28 9.23
N VAL A 143 13.38 -4.24 8.60
CA VAL A 143 12.11 -3.64 8.97
C VAL A 143 11.13 -3.85 7.82
N GLY A 144 10.01 -4.50 8.10
CA GLY A 144 8.90 -4.66 7.16
C GLY A 144 7.95 -3.48 7.21
N VAL A 145 7.41 -3.10 6.05
CA VAL A 145 6.36 -2.09 5.91
C VAL A 145 5.09 -2.78 5.42
N ALA A 146 3.98 -2.55 6.10
CA ALA A 146 2.68 -3.09 5.73
C ALA A 146 1.61 -1.99 5.72
N VAL A 147 0.53 -2.24 4.99
CA VAL A 147 -0.66 -1.40 4.96
C VAL A 147 -1.87 -2.22 5.38
N VAL A 148 -2.79 -1.57 6.09
CA VAL A 148 -4.14 -2.05 6.38
C VAL A 148 -5.11 -1.11 5.68
N ALA A 149 -5.98 -1.65 4.82
CA ALA A 149 -7.09 -0.92 4.23
C ALA A 149 -8.40 -1.24 4.96
N ASP A 150 -9.31 -0.28 5.02
CA ASP A 150 -10.65 -0.51 5.55
C ASP A 150 -11.55 -1.23 4.53
N ALA A 151 -11.42 -0.86 3.25
CA ALA A 151 -12.10 -1.53 2.14
C ALA A 151 -11.16 -2.50 1.39
N VAL A 152 -11.68 -3.67 1.03
CA VAL A 152 -10.95 -4.69 0.25
C VAL A 152 -10.83 -4.29 -1.23
N ASP A 153 -11.59 -3.29 -1.67
CA ASP A 153 -11.82 -3.01 -3.09
C ASP A 153 -10.59 -2.49 -3.84
N ARG A 154 -9.67 -1.74 -3.20
CA ARG A 154 -8.47 -1.21 -3.88
C ARG A 154 -7.26 -2.15 -3.86
N LEU A 155 -7.14 -2.96 -2.80
CA LEU A 155 -5.98 -3.83 -2.58
C LEU A 155 -6.26 -5.30 -2.94
N GLY A 156 -7.53 -5.64 -3.21
CA GLY A 156 -8.02 -7.02 -3.26
C GLY A 156 -7.90 -7.78 -1.94
N CYS A 157 -7.40 -7.15 -0.88
CA CYS A 157 -7.16 -7.73 0.44
C CYS A 157 -7.19 -6.63 1.52
N ARG A 158 -7.42 -6.99 2.78
CA ARG A 158 -7.45 -6.00 3.88
C ARG A 158 -6.06 -5.56 4.31
N THR A 159 -5.07 -6.44 4.20
CA THR A 159 -3.71 -6.18 4.69
C THR A 159 -2.69 -6.66 3.69
N LEU A 160 -1.64 -5.87 3.45
CA LEU A 160 -0.63 -6.18 2.46
C LEU A 160 0.76 -5.74 2.92
N ALA A 161 1.75 -6.63 2.83
CA ALA A 161 3.14 -6.27 3.03
C ALA A 161 3.64 -5.55 1.76
N LEU A 162 4.10 -4.32 1.93
CA LEU A 162 4.51 -3.46 0.81
C LEU A 162 5.95 -3.73 0.38
N GLY A 163 6.82 -3.99 1.36
CA GLY A 163 8.25 -4.21 1.18
C GLY A 163 8.99 -4.14 2.50
N TRP A 164 10.32 -4.16 2.43
CA TRP A 164 11.19 -4.11 3.59
C TRP A 164 12.45 -3.30 3.30
N PHE A 165 13.20 -2.97 4.35
CA PHE A 165 14.51 -2.34 4.26
C PHE A 165 15.42 -2.82 5.41
N PRO A 166 16.75 -2.71 5.29
CA PRO A 166 17.67 -3.08 6.36
C PRO A 166 17.44 -2.28 7.65
N ALA A 167 17.47 -2.94 8.80
CA ALA A 167 17.28 -2.29 10.11
C ALA A 167 18.37 -1.24 10.44
N SER A 168 19.52 -1.31 9.76
CA SER A 168 20.59 -0.32 9.85
C SER A 168 20.24 1.03 9.22
N TRP A 169 19.20 1.09 8.40
CA TRP A 169 18.77 2.35 7.77
C TRP A 169 17.90 3.19 8.70
N PRO A 170 17.99 4.53 8.63
CA PRO A 170 17.02 5.39 9.31
C PRO A 170 15.60 5.08 8.83
N VAL A 171 14.68 4.85 9.77
CA VAL A 171 13.29 4.43 9.48
C VAL A 171 12.63 5.31 8.41
N GLY A 172 12.76 6.64 8.52
CA GLY A 172 12.17 7.56 7.55
C GLY A 172 12.71 7.40 6.12
N VAL A 173 13.96 6.97 5.94
CA VAL A 173 14.56 6.73 4.62
C VAL A 173 14.04 5.42 4.03
N GLY A 174 14.04 4.34 4.82
CA GLY A 174 13.55 3.04 4.40
C GLY A 174 12.05 3.05 4.07
N VAL A 175 11.24 3.63 4.96
CA VAL A 175 9.79 3.80 4.75
C VAL A 175 9.53 4.62 3.50
N ARG A 176 10.25 5.73 3.29
CA ARG A 176 10.10 6.56 2.08
C ARG A 176 10.30 5.73 0.82
N GLN A 177 11.34 4.90 0.76
CA GLN A 177 11.61 4.08 -0.41
C GLN A 177 10.45 3.13 -0.70
N VAL A 178 10.02 2.37 0.31
CA VAL A 178 8.94 1.37 0.14
C VAL A 178 7.61 2.03 -0.22
N VAL A 179 7.25 3.12 0.46
CA VAL A 179 5.99 3.83 0.21
C VAL A 179 5.98 4.52 -1.16
N LEU A 180 7.08 5.15 -1.58
CA LEU A 180 7.16 5.77 -2.90
C LEU A 180 7.11 4.74 -4.03
N GLU A 181 7.72 3.58 -3.85
CA GLU A 181 7.61 2.49 -4.81
C GLU A 181 6.17 2.00 -4.92
N TRP A 182 5.52 1.75 -3.78
CA TRP A 182 4.12 1.33 -3.72
C TRP A 182 3.18 2.33 -4.40
N TRP A 183 3.24 3.60 -3.99
CA TRP A 183 2.45 4.67 -4.59
C TRP A 183 2.79 4.91 -6.05
N GLY A 184 4.06 4.76 -6.44
CA GLY A 184 4.49 4.82 -7.84
C GLY A 184 3.84 3.73 -8.70
N ARG A 185 3.71 2.50 -8.17
CA ARG A 185 2.99 1.41 -8.85
C ARG A 185 1.51 1.74 -9.02
N LEU A 186 0.86 2.31 -8.01
CA LEU A 186 -0.54 2.75 -8.09
C LEU A 186 -0.71 3.88 -9.11
N ALA A 187 0.12 4.92 -9.03
CA ALA A 187 0.08 6.07 -9.93
C ALA A 187 0.33 5.66 -11.40
N GLY A 188 1.29 4.76 -11.64
CA GLY A 188 1.58 4.22 -12.97
C GLY A 188 0.40 3.44 -13.59
N ARG A 189 -0.62 3.10 -12.79
CA ARG A 189 -1.85 2.42 -13.21
C ARG A 189 -3.07 3.34 -13.24
N GLY A 190 -2.85 4.65 -13.12
CA GLY A 190 -3.91 5.66 -13.21
C GLY A 190 -4.58 5.99 -11.89
N ALA A 191 -4.11 5.44 -10.75
CA ALA A 191 -4.60 5.88 -9.45
C ALA A 191 -4.25 7.36 -9.25
N THR A 192 -5.26 8.18 -8.95
CA THR A 192 -5.07 9.56 -8.53
C THR A 192 -4.51 9.60 -7.10
N ARG A 193 -3.97 10.74 -6.70
CA ARG A 193 -3.48 10.94 -5.34
C ARG A 193 -4.62 10.76 -4.33
N TRP A 194 -4.33 10.14 -3.19
CA TRP A 194 -5.22 10.15 -2.01
C TRP A 194 -5.62 11.58 -1.64
N GLN A 195 -6.83 11.73 -1.09
CA GLN A 195 -7.46 13.04 -0.90
C GLN A 195 -7.06 13.68 0.41
N ARG A 196 -6.96 12.88 1.48
CA ARG A 196 -6.71 13.38 2.84
C ARG A 196 -5.65 12.56 3.55
N LEU A 197 -4.90 13.24 4.41
CA LEU A 197 -4.12 12.62 5.48
C LEU A 197 -4.98 12.73 6.74
N LEU A 198 -5.39 11.60 7.31
CA LEU A 198 -6.26 11.55 8.48
C LEU A 198 -5.44 11.69 9.76
N GLU A 199 -4.36 10.91 9.87
CA GLU A 199 -3.52 10.88 11.06
C GLU A 199 -2.05 10.81 10.67
N ALA A 200 -1.20 11.51 11.43
CA ALA A 200 0.25 11.36 11.38
C ALA A 200 0.68 10.53 12.59
N GLY A 201 1.48 9.49 12.35
CA GLY A 201 2.17 8.74 13.39
C GLY A 201 3.63 9.14 13.42
N GLU A 202 4.53 8.17 13.22
CA GLU A 202 5.98 8.41 13.19
C GLU A 202 6.46 9.31 12.06
N ILE A 203 5.72 9.38 10.96
CA ILE A 203 6.08 10.25 9.83
C ILE A 203 5.22 11.51 9.89
N GLU A 204 5.89 12.65 10.01
CA GLU A 204 5.23 13.95 10.07
C GLU A 204 4.39 14.22 8.81
N ALA A 205 3.23 14.84 8.99
CA ALA A 205 2.28 15.13 7.91
C ALA A 205 2.90 15.88 6.71
N LYS A 206 3.82 16.83 6.95
CA LYS A 206 4.52 17.54 5.86
C LYS A 206 5.35 16.60 4.99
N THR A 207 5.98 15.59 5.60
CA THR A 207 6.84 14.62 4.94
C THR A 207 6.00 13.68 4.09
N VAL A 208 4.89 13.16 4.62
CA VAL A 208 3.95 12.31 3.87
C VAL A 208 3.39 13.04 2.64
N ARG A 209 3.01 14.32 2.79
CA ARG A 209 2.53 15.15 1.66
C ARG A 209 3.62 15.38 0.60
N ALA A 210 4.87 15.59 1.02
CA ALA A 210 6.00 15.75 0.10
C ALA A 210 6.29 14.46 -0.69
N TRP A 211 6.13 13.29 -0.06
CA TRP A 211 6.22 12.00 -0.75
C TRP A 211 5.14 11.86 -1.81
N ALA A 212 3.88 12.18 -1.48
CA ALA A 212 2.79 12.15 -2.46
C ALA A 212 3.03 13.13 -3.62
N GLN A 213 3.53 14.34 -3.34
CA GLN A 213 3.92 15.27 -4.40
C GLN A 213 5.01 14.69 -5.32
N SER A 214 5.91 13.86 -4.81
CA SER A 214 6.96 13.23 -5.62
C SER A 214 6.40 12.20 -6.60
N VAL A 215 5.27 11.56 -6.26
CA VAL A 215 4.59 10.55 -7.08
C VAL A 215 3.63 11.20 -8.08
N TRP A 216 2.70 12.02 -7.58
CA TRP A 216 1.60 12.57 -8.38
C TRP A 216 1.80 14.03 -8.81
N GLY A 217 2.88 14.68 -8.37
CA GLY A 217 3.15 16.10 -8.65
C GLY A 217 3.82 16.39 -9.98
N ARG A 218 4.03 15.38 -10.84
CA ARG A 218 4.43 15.60 -12.23
C ARG A 218 3.16 15.99 -13.00
N SER A 219 3.03 17.28 -13.27
CA SER A 219 1.93 17.84 -14.04
C SER A 219 1.82 17.17 -15.42
N VAL A 220 0.61 16.78 -15.79
CA VAL A 220 0.19 16.75 -17.18
C VAL A 220 0.44 18.16 -17.73
N PRO A 221 1.15 18.35 -18.85
CA PRO A 221 1.18 19.66 -19.49
C PRO A 221 -0.28 20.04 -19.77
N VAL A 222 -0.73 21.13 -19.18
CA VAL A 222 -1.95 21.80 -19.63
C VAL A 222 -1.69 22.10 -21.10
N ALA A 223 -2.26 21.26 -21.98
CA ALA A 223 -2.44 21.65 -23.37
C ALA A 223 -3.23 22.95 -23.29
N GLU A 224 -2.52 24.02 -23.64
CA GLU A 224 -3.01 25.33 -23.97
C GLU A 224 -4.42 25.22 -24.57
N VAL A 225 -5.45 25.47 -23.76
CA VAL A 225 -6.77 25.81 -24.29
C VAL A 225 -6.64 27.26 -24.77
N VAL A 226 -5.98 27.41 -25.92
CA VAL A 226 -6.05 28.61 -26.74
C VAL A 226 -7.53 28.80 -27.08
N GLY A 227 -8.03 29.97 -26.70
CA GLY A 227 -9.45 30.26 -26.68
C GLY A 227 -10.16 30.03 -28.02
N VAL A 228 -11.37 29.50 -27.92
CA VAL A 228 -12.45 29.81 -28.84
C VAL A 228 -13.66 30.16 -27.99
N GLY A 229 -13.67 31.39 -27.50
CA GLY A 229 -14.88 32.04 -27.01
C GLY A 229 -15.72 32.46 -28.20
N THR A 230 -16.55 31.56 -28.73
CA THR A 230 -17.66 31.95 -29.62
C THR A 230 -18.92 32.06 -28.76
N ALA A 231 -19.15 33.26 -28.24
CA ALA A 231 -20.42 33.64 -27.66
C ALA A 231 -21.48 33.68 -28.77
N LEU A 232 -22.42 32.74 -28.76
CA LEU A 232 -23.71 32.92 -29.42
C LEU A 232 -24.59 33.76 -28.48
N SER A 233 -24.43 35.09 -28.56
CA SER A 233 -25.36 36.05 -27.97
C SER A 233 -26.42 36.39 -29.00
N GLY A 234 -27.69 36.16 -28.63
CA GLY A 234 -28.86 36.38 -29.46
C GLY A 234 -29.01 37.84 -29.89
N ALA A 235 -29.19 38.05 -31.18
CA ALA A 235 -29.62 39.32 -31.74
C ALA A 235 -31.11 39.52 -31.44
N ALA A 236 -31.40 40.35 -30.45
CA ALA A 236 -32.72 40.97 -30.26
C ALA A 236 -32.74 42.32 -30.98
N CYS A 237 -33.73 42.48 -31.87
CA CYS A 237 -34.07 43.69 -32.58
C CYS A 237 -34.24 44.92 -31.67
N LYS A 238 -33.85 46.11 -32.15
CA LYS A 238 -34.70 47.32 -32.21
C LYS A 238 -34.08 48.43 -33.10
N PRO A 239 -34.89 49.40 -33.57
CA PRO A 239 -34.73 50.08 -34.86
C PRO A 239 -34.33 51.57 -34.76
N GLY A 240 -33.91 52.13 -35.90
CA GLY A 240 -34.29 53.49 -36.32
C GLY A 240 -33.24 54.61 -36.20
N SER A 241 -33.17 55.40 -37.28
CA SER A 241 -32.53 56.73 -37.43
C SER A 241 -30.99 56.71 -37.50
N GLY A 242 -30.30 57.36 -38.44
CA GLY A 242 -30.65 58.31 -39.47
C GLY A 242 -29.39 59.11 -39.87
N CYS A 243 -29.32 59.51 -41.14
CA CYS A 243 -28.54 60.62 -41.72
C CYS A 243 -27.00 60.54 -41.86
N ALA A 244 -26.57 60.74 -43.13
CA ALA A 244 -25.53 61.67 -43.64
C ALA A 244 -24.65 60.95 -44.68
N ASP A 245 -24.90 61.15 -45.98
CA ASP A 245 -24.41 62.24 -46.85
C ASP A 245 -23.01 61.98 -47.44
N GLY A 246 -22.91 62.15 -48.77
CA GLY A 246 -21.79 61.75 -49.64
C GLY A 246 -20.49 62.57 -49.48
N PRO A 247 -19.58 62.56 -50.48
CA PRO A 247 -19.87 63.30 -51.72
C PRO A 247 -19.27 62.74 -53.03
N ARG A 248 -19.93 63.18 -54.11
CA ARG A 248 -19.51 63.47 -55.52
C ARG A 248 -18.73 62.44 -56.33
#